data_AF-A0A2D7XZB9-F1
#
_entry.id   AF-A0A2D7XZB9-F1
#
_cell.length_a   1.000
_cell.length_b   1.000
_cell.length_c   1.000
_cell.angle_alpha   90.00
_cell.angle_beta   90.00
_cell.angle_gamma   90.00
#
_symmetry.space_group_name_H-M   'P 1'
#
loop_
_entity.id
_entity.type
_entity.pdbx_description
1 polymer ?
#
loop_
_entity_poly.entity_id
_entity_poly.type
_entity_poly.pdbx_seq_one_letter_code
_entity_poly.pdbx_strand_id
1 'polypeptide(L)'
;MFTDTEELSRLADKAIRTEPPVKFVMTDLRSPITRPGKILGIGLNYADHARETGREPPKAQTWFMKQSTAINDPFGTITMPSVSEHLDYEAELVVVIGRYGRHVPPVRAHEIIAGFTCGNDVSVRDWQRASPTMIMGKGFDTHAPIGPWIVTPEELGDFNSLGLRTFVNGELRQDGTTADFLNKIPDMIAHLTAAFPLEPGDLIFTGTPAGVGVAHNPPNFLKVGDTVRIEIDRIGHIEHTIIAEEPITRIG
;
A
#
# COMPACT_ATOMS: atom_id res chain seq x y z
N MET A 1 -16.19 11.01 5.73
CA MET A 1 -15.05 10.21 6.21
C MET A 1 -15.24 10.06 7.70
N PHE A 2 -15.45 8.84 8.17
CA PHE A 2 -15.76 8.58 9.57
C PHE A 2 -14.49 8.78 10.41
N THR A 3 -14.54 9.71 11.36
CA THR A 3 -13.39 10.10 12.18
C THR A 3 -13.34 9.38 13.52
N ASP A 4 -14.26 8.44 13.75
CA ASP A 4 -14.38 7.71 15.00
C ASP A 4 -14.57 6.21 14.72
N THR A 5 -13.61 5.40 15.17
CA THR A 5 -13.63 3.95 15.01
C THR A 5 -14.81 3.33 15.78
N GLU A 6 -15.19 3.87 16.94
CA GLU A 6 -16.38 3.42 17.67
C GLU A 6 -17.67 3.68 16.88
N GLU A 7 -17.74 4.83 16.20
CA GLU A 7 -18.87 5.16 15.34
C GLU A 7 -18.94 4.25 14.12
N LEU A 8 -17.80 3.94 13.49
CA LEU A 8 -17.68 2.97 12.40
C LEU A 8 -18.18 1.58 12.83
N SER A 9 -17.69 1.05 13.95
CA SER A 9 -18.14 -0.23 14.50
C SER A 9 -19.64 -0.22 14.78
N ARG A 10 -20.16 0.86 15.38
CA ARG A 10 -21.61 1.01 15.65
C ARG A 10 -22.44 1.07 14.37
N LEU A 11 -21.96 1.75 13.34
CA LEU A 11 -22.64 1.82 12.03
C LEU A 11 -22.60 0.46 11.32
N ALA A 12 -21.48 -0.26 11.38
CA ALA A 12 -21.36 -1.61 10.87
C ALA A 12 -22.32 -2.57 11.57
N ASP A 13 -22.35 -2.56 12.90
CA ASP A 13 -23.30 -3.36 13.71
C ASP A 13 -24.75 -3.04 13.39
N LYS A 14 -25.08 -1.76 13.22
CA LYS A 14 -26.42 -1.34 12.81
C LYS A 14 -26.73 -1.88 11.42
N ALA A 15 -25.83 -1.68 10.45
CA ALA A 15 -26.03 -2.13 9.08
C ALA A 15 -26.24 -3.66 9.00
N ILE A 16 -25.43 -4.44 9.73
CA ILE A 16 -25.57 -5.90 9.83
C ILE A 16 -26.97 -6.30 10.34
N ARG A 17 -27.57 -5.51 11.25
CA ARG A 17 -28.87 -5.82 11.86
C ARG A 17 -30.06 -5.30 11.05
N THR A 18 -29.92 -4.17 10.35
CA THR A 18 -31.06 -3.44 9.78
C THR A 18 -31.09 -3.37 8.27
N GLU A 19 -29.94 -3.49 7.60
CA GLU A 19 -29.85 -3.37 6.15
C GLU A 19 -29.95 -4.74 5.48
N PRO A 20 -30.61 -4.84 4.31
CA PRO A 20 -30.63 -6.07 3.54
C PRO A 20 -29.22 -6.42 3.05
N PRO A 21 -28.82 -7.71 3.04
CA PRO A 21 -27.54 -8.12 2.50
C PRO A 21 -27.37 -7.68 1.03
N VAL A 22 -26.24 -7.06 0.74
CA VAL A 22 -25.85 -6.71 -0.64
C VAL A 22 -25.03 -7.86 -1.22
N LYS A 23 -25.43 -8.35 -2.39
CA LYS A 23 -24.63 -9.30 -3.17
C LYS A 23 -23.62 -8.52 -4.01
N PHE A 24 -22.36 -8.92 -3.95
CA PHE A 24 -21.28 -8.39 -4.78
C PHE A 24 -20.36 -9.54 -5.20
N VAL A 25 -19.63 -9.34 -6.29
CA VAL A 25 -18.43 -10.12 -6.62
C VAL A 25 -17.19 -9.28 -6.35
N MET A 26 -16.03 -9.90 -6.18
CA MET A 26 -14.81 -9.16 -5.79
C MET A 26 -14.46 -8.02 -6.76
N THR A 27 -14.74 -8.19 -8.06
CA THR A 27 -14.52 -7.16 -9.09
C THR A 27 -15.44 -5.95 -8.99
N ASP A 28 -16.50 -6.01 -8.18
CA ASP A 28 -17.36 -4.85 -7.89
C ASP A 28 -16.73 -3.91 -6.85
N LEU A 29 -15.74 -4.40 -6.09
CA LEU A 29 -15.11 -3.64 -5.01
C LEU A 29 -14.27 -2.49 -5.57
N ARG A 30 -14.43 -1.33 -4.93
CA ARG A 30 -13.63 -0.13 -5.17
C ARG A 30 -12.61 0.05 -4.08
N SER A 31 -11.61 0.90 -4.32
CA SER A 31 -10.69 1.33 -3.28
C SER A 31 -11.48 1.83 -2.05
N PRO A 32 -11.17 1.35 -0.84
CA PRO A 32 -11.85 1.82 0.37
C PRO A 32 -11.57 3.30 0.67
N ILE A 33 -10.48 3.86 0.12
CA ILE A 33 -10.13 5.28 0.20
C ILE A 33 -9.81 5.79 -1.20
N THR A 34 -10.80 6.42 -1.86
CA THR A 34 -10.69 6.83 -3.27
C THR A 34 -9.87 8.10 -3.51
N ARG A 35 -9.77 8.98 -2.51
CA ARG A 35 -9.05 10.26 -2.60
C ARG A 35 -8.36 10.60 -1.26
N PRO A 36 -7.27 9.91 -0.90
CA PRO A 36 -6.49 10.21 0.29
C PRO A 36 -5.85 11.60 0.19
N GLY A 37 -5.76 12.30 1.32
CA GLY A 37 -5.06 13.59 1.38
C GLY A 37 -3.57 13.43 1.11
N LYS A 38 -2.96 12.41 1.72
CA LYS A 38 -1.55 12.02 1.53
C LYS A 38 -1.44 10.50 1.39
N ILE A 39 -0.54 10.07 0.51
CA ILE A 39 -0.06 8.69 0.42
C ILE A 39 1.44 8.71 0.70
N LEU A 40 1.84 8.18 1.84
CA LEU A 40 3.21 8.22 2.34
C LEU A 40 3.79 6.81 2.32
N GLY A 41 4.89 6.60 1.60
CA GLY A 41 5.60 5.32 1.55
C GLY A 41 6.94 5.40 2.25
N ILE A 42 7.29 4.37 3.03
CA ILE A 42 8.62 4.22 3.63
C ILE A 42 9.48 3.28 2.78
N GLY A 43 10.65 3.76 2.35
CA GLY A 43 11.62 2.95 1.62
C GLY A 43 12.47 2.09 2.54
N LEU A 44 12.81 0.88 2.08
CA LEU A 44 13.78 -0.03 2.73
C LEU A 44 13.45 -0.38 4.19
N ASN A 45 12.18 -0.65 4.48
CA ASN A 45 11.74 -0.98 5.84
C ASN A 45 11.88 -2.47 6.22
N TYR A 46 12.48 -3.28 5.35
CA TYR A 46 12.81 -4.69 5.59
C TYR A 46 14.31 -4.90 5.38
N ALA A 47 14.96 -5.63 6.29
CA ALA A 47 16.41 -5.88 6.24
C ALA A 47 16.82 -6.63 4.97
N ASP A 48 16.06 -7.67 4.60
CA ASP A 48 16.38 -8.51 3.45
C ASP A 48 16.12 -7.78 2.12
N HIS A 49 15.11 -6.91 2.06
CA HIS A 49 14.88 -6.03 0.92
C HIS A 49 16.01 -4.99 0.73
N ALA A 50 16.55 -4.45 1.83
CA ALA A 50 17.74 -3.60 1.75
C ALA A 50 18.93 -4.39 1.18
N ARG A 51 19.16 -5.62 1.69
CA ARG A 51 20.26 -6.47 1.26
C ARG A 51 20.18 -6.85 -0.22
N GLU A 52 19.01 -7.28 -0.73
CA GLU A 52 18.87 -7.72 -2.13
C GLU A 52 19.03 -6.57 -3.13
N THR A 53 18.68 -5.34 -2.72
CA THR A 53 18.85 -4.15 -3.56
C THR A 53 20.26 -3.56 -3.46
N GLY A 54 21.16 -4.22 -2.73
CA GLY A 54 22.56 -3.81 -2.54
C GLY A 54 22.69 -2.54 -1.70
N ARG A 55 21.73 -2.26 -0.82
CA ARG A 55 21.68 -1.06 0.01
C ARG A 55 21.83 -1.42 1.49
N GLU A 56 22.52 -0.57 2.22
CA GLU A 56 22.49 -0.62 3.68
C GLU A 56 21.15 -0.06 4.19
N PRO A 57 20.54 -0.65 5.23
CA PRO A 57 19.39 -0.04 5.89
C PRO A 57 19.70 1.41 6.28
N PRO A 58 18.84 2.38 5.92
CA PRO A 58 19.13 3.78 6.17
C PRO A 58 19.11 4.07 7.68
N LYS A 59 20.05 4.91 8.15
CA LYS A 59 20.13 5.33 9.56
C LYS A 59 18.92 6.14 10.04
N ALA A 60 18.15 6.68 9.11
CA ALA A 60 16.92 7.42 9.35
C ALA A 60 15.83 6.91 8.40
N GLN A 61 14.57 7.02 8.81
CA GLN A 61 13.44 6.65 7.97
C GLN A 61 13.45 7.46 6.67
N THR A 62 13.32 6.78 5.53
CA THR A 62 13.30 7.40 4.21
C THR A 62 11.88 7.38 3.69
N TRP A 63 11.26 8.56 3.60
CA TRP A 63 9.87 8.72 3.18
C TRP A 63 9.77 9.30 1.78
N PHE A 64 8.78 8.84 1.03
CA PHE A 64 8.36 9.41 -0.24
C PHE A 64 6.84 9.54 -0.29
N MET A 65 6.35 10.26 -1.30
CA MET A 65 4.92 10.37 -1.56
C MET A 65 4.55 9.66 -2.86
N LYS A 66 3.35 9.08 -2.88
CA LYS A 66 2.65 8.73 -4.13
C LYS A 66 1.60 9.81 -4.40
N GLN A 67 1.29 10.06 -5.67
CA GLN A 67 0.22 10.98 -6.02
C GLN A 67 -1.12 10.42 -5.56
N SER A 68 -2.02 11.25 -5.01
CA SER A 68 -3.36 10.78 -4.63
C SER A 68 -4.16 10.23 -5.80
N THR A 69 -3.83 10.63 -7.03
CA THR A 69 -4.43 10.10 -8.28
C THR A 69 -3.96 8.69 -8.62
N ALA A 70 -2.88 8.21 -8.01
CA ALA A 70 -2.37 6.86 -8.23
C ALA A 70 -3.27 5.77 -7.61
N ILE A 71 -4.18 6.13 -6.69
CA ILE A 71 -5.12 5.19 -6.07
C ILE A 71 -5.86 4.40 -7.12
N ASN A 72 -6.00 3.10 -6.84
CA ASN A 72 -6.68 2.18 -7.73
C ASN A 72 -7.51 1.16 -6.96
N ASP A 73 -8.48 0.59 -7.66
CA ASP A 73 -9.38 -0.40 -7.10
C ASP A 73 -8.66 -1.74 -6.86
N PRO A 74 -9.06 -2.52 -5.85
CA PRO A 74 -8.41 -3.77 -5.46
C PRO A 74 -8.42 -4.86 -6.54
N PHE A 75 -9.35 -4.78 -7.49
CA PHE A 75 -9.44 -5.68 -8.63
C PHE A 75 -9.41 -4.93 -9.97
N GLY A 76 -8.91 -3.67 -9.95
CA GLY A 76 -8.74 -2.85 -11.13
C GLY A 76 -7.49 -3.24 -11.93
N THR A 77 -7.33 -2.63 -13.10
CA THR A 77 -6.15 -2.82 -13.95
C THR A 77 -5.02 -1.88 -13.54
N ILE A 78 -3.76 -2.32 -13.65
CA ILE A 78 -2.59 -1.45 -13.54
C ILE A 78 -2.09 -1.13 -14.94
N THR A 79 -1.88 0.15 -15.21
CA THR A 79 -1.40 0.61 -16.51
C THR A 79 0.13 0.51 -16.59
N MET A 80 0.64 -0.20 -17.60
CA MET A 80 2.04 -0.14 -18.01
C MET A 80 2.30 1.19 -18.71
N PRO A 81 3.13 2.09 -18.15
CA PRO A 81 3.39 3.38 -18.77
C PRO A 81 4.10 3.20 -20.13
N SER A 82 3.69 3.97 -21.13
CA SER A 82 4.30 3.99 -22.47
C SER A 82 5.76 4.44 -22.49
N VAL A 83 6.23 5.02 -21.38
CA VAL A 83 7.56 5.60 -21.20
C VAL A 83 8.55 4.69 -20.46
N SER A 84 8.16 3.45 -20.11
CA SER A 84 9.06 2.51 -19.42
C SER A 84 8.61 1.06 -19.56
N GLU A 85 9.57 0.14 -19.53
CA GLU A 85 9.34 -1.32 -19.43
C GLU A 85 9.74 -1.85 -18.03
N HIS A 86 10.15 -0.98 -17.10
CA HIS A 86 10.68 -1.34 -15.79
C HIS A 86 9.63 -1.29 -14.67
N LEU A 87 8.42 -1.77 -14.97
CA LEU A 87 7.29 -1.83 -14.02
C LEU A 87 7.48 -2.98 -13.04
N ASP A 88 7.30 -2.69 -11.76
CA ASP A 88 7.56 -3.60 -10.66
C ASP A 88 6.44 -3.57 -9.61
N TYR A 89 6.35 -4.65 -8.82
CA TYR A 89 5.38 -4.84 -7.75
C TYR A 89 6.04 -4.75 -6.39
N GLU A 90 5.26 -4.35 -5.38
CA GLU A 90 5.69 -4.26 -3.99
C GLU A 90 4.49 -4.53 -3.08
N ALA A 91 4.38 -5.73 -2.51
CA ALA A 91 3.37 -6.03 -1.48
C ALA A 91 3.65 -5.22 -0.22
N GLU A 92 2.64 -4.49 0.26
CA GLU A 92 2.73 -3.71 1.48
C GLU A 92 1.46 -3.79 2.33
N LEU A 93 1.64 -3.83 3.65
CA LEU A 93 0.58 -3.49 4.59
C LEU A 93 0.38 -1.97 4.55
N VAL A 94 -0.85 -1.52 4.38
CA VAL A 94 -1.18 -0.10 4.36
C VAL A 94 -1.96 0.25 5.62
N VAL A 95 -1.48 1.25 6.36
CA VAL A 95 -2.18 1.83 7.51
C VAL A 95 -3.11 2.93 7.01
N VAL A 96 -4.37 2.90 7.45
CA VAL A 96 -5.35 3.95 7.18
C VAL A 96 -5.48 4.81 8.42
N ILE A 97 -5.24 6.12 8.30
CA ILE A 97 -5.41 7.06 9.41
C ILE A 97 -6.89 7.41 9.57
N GLY A 98 -7.40 7.33 10.79
CA GLY A 98 -8.79 7.60 11.15
C GLY A 98 -9.00 8.91 11.89
N ARG A 99 -7.97 9.41 12.58
CA ARG A 99 -8.04 10.64 13.38
C ARG A 99 -6.86 11.56 13.09
N TYR A 100 -7.10 12.86 13.26
CA TYR A 100 -6.03 13.85 13.19
C TYR A 100 -4.96 13.56 14.25
N GLY A 101 -3.69 13.59 13.85
CA GLY A 101 -2.55 13.38 14.75
C GLY A 101 -1.40 14.33 14.45
N ARG A 102 -0.91 15.04 15.47
CA ARG A 102 0.31 15.86 15.42
C ARG A 102 1.11 15.63 16.70
N HIS A 103 2.41 15.40 16.59
CA HIS A 103 3.29 15.03 17.71
C HIS A 103 2.76 13.81 18.50
N VAL A 104 2.27 12.79 17.79
CA VAL A 104 1.71 11.60 18.43
C VAL A 104 2.86 10.72 18.93
N PRO A 105 2.97 10.45 20.25
CA PRO A 105 4.01 9.54 20.75
C PRO A 105 3.70 8.09 20.34
N PRO A 106 4.71 7.21 20.16
CA PRO A 106 4.50 5.84 19.69
C PRO A 106 3.43 5.07 20.49
N VAL A 107 3.43 5.21 21.83
CA VAL A 107 2.47 4.54 22.72
C VAL A 107 1.00 4.89 22.43
N ARG A 108 0.73 6.05 21.81
CA ARG A 108 -0.61 6.52 21.44
C ARG A 108 -0.89 6.41 19.93
N ALA A 109 0.03 5.84 19.15
CA ALA A 109 -0.12 5.75 17.69
C ALA A 109 -1.39 4.98 17.28
N HIS A 110 -1.75 3.94 18.04
CA HIS A 110 -2.96 3.14 17.80
C HIS A 110 -4.26 3.97 17.84
N GLU A 111 -4.30 5.06 18.60
CA GLU A 111 -5.50 5.89 18.76
C GLU A 111 -5.90 6.62 17.48
N ILE A 112 -5.01 6.77 16.51
CA ILE A 112 -5.27 7.48 15.25
C ILE A 112 -5.41 6.55 14.05
N ILE A 113 -5.27 5.24 14.22
CA ILE A 113 -5.38 4.25 13.14
C ILE A 113 -6.86 3.86 12.99
N ALA A 114 -7.42 4.04 11.78
CA ALA A 114 -8.75 3.51 11.44
C ALA A 114 -8.70 1.99 11.20
N GLY A 115 -7.61 1.51 10.60
CA GLY A 115 -7.43 0.11 10.28
C GLY A 115 -6.34 -0.10 9.26
N PHE A 116 -6.36 -1.27 8.63
CA PHE A 116 -5.32 -1.73 7.72
C PHE A 116 -5.93 -2.35 6.47
N THR A 117 -5.18 -2.28 5.37
CA THR A 117 -5.57 -2.85 4.08
C THR A 117 -4.34 -3.39 3.35
N CYS A 118 -4.52 -4.24 2.33
CA CYS A 118 -3.45 -4.56 1.39
C CYS A 118 -3.18 -3.37 0.47
N GLY A 119 -1.94 -3.22 0.03
CA GLY A 119 -1.57 -2.30 -1.04
C GLY A 119 -0.46 -2.85 -1.93
N ASN A 120 -0.45 -2.39 -3.18
CA ASN A 120 0.69 -2.56 -4.10
C ASN A 120 1.40 -1.21 -4.28
N ASP A 121 2.65 -1.11 -3.86
CA ASP A 121 3.47 0.06 -4.19
C ASP A 121 4.12 -0.09 -5.58
N VAL A 122 3.27 -0.08 -6.60
CA VAL A 122 3.71 -0.28 -8.00
C VAL A 122 4.74 0.79 -8.37
N SER A 123 5.84 0.32 -8.96
CA SER A 123 7.05 1.12 -9.13
C SER A 123 7.57 1.06 -10.55
N VAL A 124 7.91 2.21 -11.11
CA VAL A 124 8.60 2.34 -12.40
C VAL A 124 10.08 2.64 -12.12
N ARG A 125 10.92 1.62 -12.19
CA ARG A 125 12.24 1.62 -11.51
C ARG A 125 13.27 2.56 -12.12
N ASP A 126 13.28 2.70 -13.44
CA ASP A 126 14.13 3.66 -14.14
C ASP A 126 13.75 5.11 -13.78
N TRP A 127 12.46 5.43 -13.76
CA TRP A 127 11.96 6.74 -13.29
C TRP A 127 12.22 6.98 -11.80
N GLN A 128 12.11 5.94 -10.97
CA GLN A 128 12.44 6.01 -9.54
C GLN A 128 13.92 6.37 -9.33
N ARG A 129 14.82 5.81 -10.14
CA ARG A 129 16.28 6.03 -10.04
C ARG A 129 16.73 7.32 -10.71
N ALA A 130 15.96 7.84 -11.66
CA ALA A 130 16.27 9.07 -12.39
C ALA A 130 15.96 10.37 -11.61
N SER A 131 15.28 10.28 -10.46
CA SER A 131 14.93 11.44 -9.63
C SER A 131 15.64 11.41 -8.27
N PRO A 132 16.02 12.57 -7.70
CA PRO A 132 16.56 12.65 -6.34
C PRO A 132 15.59 12.15 -5.26
N THR A 133 14.29 12.09 -5.59
CA THR A 133 13.23 11.54 -4.74
C THR A 133 12.53 10.40 -5.47
N MET A 134 11.88 9.49 -4.76
CA MET A 134 11.21 8.35 -5.40
C MET A 134 9.88 8.72 -6.07
N ILE A 135 9.40 9.96 -5.92
CA ILE A 135 8.06 10.39 -6.31
C ILE A 135 7.71 10.10 -7.77
N MET A 136 8.68 10.27 -8.68
CA MET A 136 8.45 10.10 -10.11
C MET A 136 8.19 8.65 -10.48
N GLY A 137 8.93 7.70 -9.90
CA GLY A 137 8.71 6.28 -10.15
C GLY A 137 7.59 5.64 -9.33
N LYS A 138 7.07 6.36 -8.32
CA LYS A 138 6.07 5.85 -7.37
C LYS A 138 4.67 6.46 -7.57
N GLY A 139 4.53 7.47 -8.43
CA GLY A 139 3.34 8.31 -8.51
C GLY A 139 2.51 8.20 -9.79
N PHE A 140 2.76 7.23 -10.66
CA PHE A 140 1.98 7.04 -11.89
C PHE A 140 0.50 6.68 -11.59
N ASP A 141 -0.41 7.02 -12.49
CA ASP A 141 -1.83 6.69 -12.34
C ASP A 141 -2.03 5.17 -12.25
N THR A 142 -3.00 4.69 -11.47
CA THR A 142 -3.27 3.27 -11.16
C THR A 142 -2.23 2.52 -10.32
N HIS A 143 -1.11 3.17 -9.94
CA HIS A 143 0.04 2.51 -9.28
C HIS A 143 -0.04 2.44 -7.75
N ALA A 144 -1.18 2.74 -7.15
CA ALA A 144 -1.43 2.60 -5.71
C ALA A 144 -2.74 1.83 -5.44
N PRO A 145 -2.94 0.62 -5.98
CA PRO A 145 -4.12 -0.15 -5.64
C PRO A 145 -4.11 -0.52 -4.15
N ILE A 146 -5.28 -0.39 -3.53
CA ILE A 146 -5.49 -0.77 -2.14
C ILE A 146 -6.84 -1.48 -1.97
N GLY A 147 -6.92 -2.36 -0.97
CA GLY A 147 -8.14 -3.05 -0.57
C GLY A 147 -7.84 -4.45 -0.03
N PRO A 148 -8.76 -5.42 -0.13
CA PRO A 148 -10.11 -5.30 -0.71
C PRO A 148 -11.07 -4.47 0.17
N TRP A 149 -10.71 -4.27 1.44
CA TRP A 149 -11.43 -3.50 2.44
C TRP A 149 -10.47 -3.09 3.56
N ILE A 150 -10.95 -2.26 4.49
CA ILE A 150 -10.22 -1.92 5.71
C ILE A 150 -10.62 -2.90 6.80
N VAL A 151 -9.63 -3.53 7.43
CA VAL A 151 -9.81 -4.34 8.64
C VAL A 151 -9.44 -3.51 9.86
N THR A 152 -10.32 -3.49 10.86
CA THR A 152 -10.10 -2.74 12.09
C THR A 152 -8.97 -3.34 12.93
N PRO A 153 -8.28 -2.56 13.79
CA PRO A 153 -7.26 -3.10 14.69
C PRO A 153 -7.75 -4.28 15.54
N GLU A 154 -9.01 -4.22 16.00
CA GLU A 154 -9.65 -5.24 16.83
C GLU A 154 -9.85 -6.56 16.08
N GLU A 155 -10.31 -6.50 14.83
CA GLU A 155 -10.51 -7.68 13.98
C GLU A 155 -9.18 -8.25 13.48
N LEU A 156 -8.21 -7.38 13.18
CA LEU A 156 -6.91 -7.81 12.69
C LEU A 156 -6.10 -8.49 13.79
N GLY A 157 -6.19 -8.00 15.03
CA GLY A 157 -5.37 -8.47 16.14
C GLY A 157 -3.91 -8.03 16.01
N ASP A 158 -2.96 -8.90 16.37
CA ASP A 158 -1.53 -8.55 16.29
C ASP A 158 -1.06 -8.33 14.85
N PHE A 159 -0.85 -7.07 14.46
CA PHE A 159 -0.36 -6.66 13.16
C PHE A 159 1.18 -6.63 13.06
N ASN A 160 1.90 -7.10 14.08
CA ASN A 160 3.37 -7.22 14.04
C ASN A 160 3.85 -8.55 13.46
N SER A 161 2.98 -9.53 13.21
CA SER A 161 3.36 -10.82 12.63
C SER A 161 2.37 -11.30 11.56
N LEU A 162 2.08 -10.45 10.58
CA LEU A 162 1.28 -10.78 9.40
C LEU A 162 2.18 -11.25 8.26
N GLY A 163 1.87 -12.37 7.62
CA GLY A 163 2.47 -12.76 6.36
C GLY A 163 1.97 -11.88 5.21
N LEU A 164 2.88 -11.50 4.31
CA LEU A 164 2.62 -10.79 3.07
C LEU A 164 3.21 -11.57 1.90
N ARG A 165 2.40 -11.82 0.87
CA ARG A 165 2.82 -12.55 -0.32
C ARG A 165 2.46 -11.80 -1.59
N THR A 166 3.33 -11.91 -2.59
CA THR A 166 3.04 -11.47 -3.96
C THR A 166 3.13 -12.64 -4.89
N PHE A 167 2.12 -12.80 -5.74
CA PHE A 167 2.11 -13.76 -6.84
C PHE A 167 2.03 -13.04 -8.17
N VAL A 168 2.82 -13.47 -9.15
CA VAL A 168 2.74 -12.99 -10.53
C VAL A 168 2.41 -14.18 -11.43
N ASN A 169 1.25 -14.15 -12.09
CA ASN A 169 0.74 -15.28 -12.88
C ASN A 169 0.69 -16.60 -12.07
N GLY A 170 0.39 -16.50 -10.77
CA GLY A 170 0.36 -17.63 -9.83
C GLY A 170 1.74 -18.07 -9.30
N GLU A 171 2.84 -17.50 -9.78
CA GLU A 171 4.19 -17.75 -9.27
C GLU A 171 4.43 -16.90 -8.02
N LEU A 172 4.79 -17.52 -6.89
CA LEU A 172 5.18 -16.79 -5.67
C LEU A 172 6.48 -16.02 -5.90
N ARG A 173 6.43 -14.70 -5.71
CA ARG A 173 7.55 -13.77 -5.94
C ARG A 173 8.06 -13.11 -4.67
N GLN A 174 7.17 -12.79 -3.73
CA GLN A 174 7.51 -12.27 -2.41
C GLN A 174 6.83 -13.12 -1.35
N ASP A 175 7.53 -13.39 -0.26
CA ASP A 175 7.02 -14.08 0.93
C ASP A 175 7.75 -13.50 2.15
N GLY A 176 7.07 -12.67 2.93
CA GLY A 176 7.66 -11.95 4.05
C GLY A 176 6.69 -11.73 5.19
N THR A 177 7.15 -11.13 6.28
CA THR A 177 6.34 -10.89 7.47
C THR A 177 6.59 -9.52 8.08
N THR A 178 5.55 -8.87 8.59
CA THR A 178 5.67 -7.59 9.33
C THR A 178 6.56 -7.69 10.57
N ALA A 179 6.86 -8.92 11.02
CA ALA A 179 7.80 -9.16 12.12
C ALA A 179 9.19 -8.60 11.78
N ASP A 180 9.53 -8.57 10.49
CA ASP A 180 10.83 -8.13 9.96
C ASP A 180 10.91 -6.62 9.70
N PHE A 181 9.84 -5.86 10.00
CA PHE A 181 9.88 -4.40 9.91
C PHE A 181 11.02 -3.85 10.77
N LEU A 182 11.88 -3.04 10.14
CA LEU A 182 12.96 -2.30 10.79
C LEU A 182 12.42 -1.14 11.62
N ASN A 183 11.45 -0.40 11.08
CA ASN A 183 10.69 0.62 11.80
C ASN A 183 9.27 0.10 12.01
N LYS A 184 8.80 0.03 13.25
CA LYS A 184 7.43 -0.40 13.54
C LYS A 184 6.44 0.73 13.29
N ILE A 185 5.18 0.39 13.00
CA ILE A 185 4.11 1.35 12.70
C ILE A 185 4.00 2.48 13.75
N PRO A 186 4.07 2.22 15.07
CA PRO A 186 4.08 3.29 16.07
C PRO A 186 5.20 4.32 15.89
N ASP A 187 6.40 3.86 15.53
CA ASP A 187 7.57 4.73 15.31
C ASP A 187 7.47 5.50 14.00
N MET A 188 6.87 4.89 12.96
CA MET A 188 6.57 5.60 11.70
C MET A 188 5.60 6.76 11.94
N ILE A 189 4.49 6.50 12.65
CA ILE A 189 3.49 7.53 12.99
C ILE A 189 4.13 8.63 13.83
N ALA A 190 4.92 8.28 14.85
CA ALA A 190 5.59 9.28 15.67
C ALA A 190 6.57 10.14 14.85
N HIS A 191 7.34 9.52 13.96
CA HIS A 191 8.27 10.22 13.08
C HIS A 191 7.54 11.20 12.13
N LEU A 192 6.54 10.71 11.39
CA LEU A 192 5.75 11.54 10.47
C LEU A 192 5.06 12.68 11.21
N THR A 193 4.36 12.34 12.30
CA THR A 193 3.59 13.32 13.06
C THR A 193 4.45 14.34 13.80
N ALA A 194 5.77 14.11 13.96
CA ALA A 194 6.70 15.11 14.47
C ALA A 194 6.95 16.24 13.45
N ALA A 195 6.90 15.95 12.16
CA ALA A 195 7.10 16.92 11.07
C ALA A 195 5.81 17.63 10.67
N PHE A 196 4.74 16.88 10.40
CA PHE A 196 3.45 17.40 9.90
C PHE A 196 2.28 16.57 10.43
N PRO A 197 1.04 17.07 10.42
CA PRO A 197 -0.08 16.26 10.88
C PRO A 197 -0.42 15.13 9.90
N LEU A 198 -0.87 14.01 10.46
CA LEU A 198 -1.65 13.02 9.74
C LEU A 198 -3.13 13.33 9.92
N GLU A 199 -3.91 13.14 8.88
CA GLU A 199 -5.33 13.46 8.80
C GLU A 199 -6.13 12.20 8.47
N PRO A 200 -7.41 12.13 8.86
CA PRO A 200 -8.28 11.02 8.46
C PRO A 200 -8.20 10.78 6.95
N GLY A 201 -8.10 9.51 6.55
CA GLY A 201 -7.97 9.08 5.16
C GLY A 201 -6.56 9.14 4.58
N ASP A 202 -5.57 9.66 5.30
CA ASP A 202 -4.18 9.49 4.87
C ASP A 202 -3.77 8.01 4.93
N LEU A 203 -2.86 7.64 4.04
CA LEU A 203 -2.36 6.28 3.90
C LEU A 203 -0.86 6.22 4.17
N ILE A 204 -0.44 5.19 4.92
CA ILE A 204 0.96 4.87 5.16
C ILE A 204 1.24 3.49 4.56
N PHE A 205 2.01 3.47 3.48
CA PHE A 205 2.63 2.31 2.86
C PHE A 205 3.89 1.96 3.67
N THR A 206 3.90 0.77 4.28
CA THR A 206 4.84 0.41 5.38
C THR A 206 6.12 -0.28 4.90
N GLY A 207 6.35 -0.32 3.60
CA GLY A 207 7.47 -0.98 2.96
C GLY A 207 7.14 -2.39 2.50
N THR A 208 8.02 -2.91 1.63
CA THR A 208 7.86 -4.21 0.98
C THR A 208 8.96 -5.20 1.37
N PRO A 209 8.65 -6.51 1.47
CA PRO A 209 9.65 -7.55 1.72
C PRO A 209 10.52 -7.81 0.47
N ALA A 210 11.51 -8.69 0.63
CA ALA A 210 12.36 -9.14 -0.46
C ALA A 210 11.58 -9.81 -1.61
N GLY A 211 12.16 -9.86 -2.81
CA GLY A 211 11.60 -10.55 -3.98
C GLY A 211 11.00 -9.64 -5.06
N VAL A 212 11.26 -8.33 -4.98
CA VAL A 212 10.85 -7.36 -6.01
C VAL A 212 11.52 -7.70 -7.36
N GLY A 213 10.83 -7.46 -8.47
CA GLY A 213 11.29 -7.86 -9.80
C GLY A 213 12.65 -7.28 -10.18
N VAL A 214 12.96 -6.06 -9.75
CA VAL A 214 14.29 -5.43 -10.00
C VAL A 214 15.46 -6.16 -9.33
N ALA A 215 15.20 -6.92 -8.26
CA ALA A 215 16.23 -7.63 -7.51
C ALA A 215 16.48 -9.06 -8.04
N HIS A 216 15.67 -9.53 -8.99
CA HIS A 216 15.87 -10.83 -9.64
C HIS A 216 17.11 -10.78 -10.54
N ASN A 217 17.70 -11.95 -10.82
CA ASN A 217 18.83 -12.08 -11.74
C ASN A 217 18.55 -13.15 -12.81
N PRO A 218 18.22 -12.75 -14.06
CA PRO A 218 18.07 -11.37 -14.53
C PRO A 218 16.83 -10.67 -13.91
N PRO A 219 16.76 -9.32 -13.94
CA PRO A 219 15.58 -8.59 -13.49
C PRO A 219 14.31 -9.07 -14.19
N ASN A 220 13.22 -9.19 -13.43
CA ASN A 220 11.98 -9.81 -13.85
C ASN A 220 10.80 -8.86 -13.64
N PHE A 221 10.74 -7.84 -14.50
CA PHE A 221 9.68 -6.82 -14.51
C PHE A 221 8.36 -7.36 -15.04
N LEU A 222 7.29 -6.69 -14.64
CA LEU A 222 5.95 -6.94 -15.12
C LEU A 222 5.82 -6.62 -16.61
N LYS A 223 4.88 -7.30 -17.28
CA LYS A 223 4.55 -7.12 -18.69
C LYS A 223 3.06 -6.99 -18.86
N VAL A 224 2.63 -6.39 -19.97
CA VAL A 224 1.21 -6.35 -20.36
C VAL A 224 0.67 -7.78 -20.43
N GLY A 225 -0.47 -8.00 -19.78
CA GLY A 225 -1.12 -9.30 -19.64
C GLY A 225 -0.77 -10.06 -18.35
N ASP A 226 0.28 -9.66 -17.62
CA ASP A 226 0.58 -10.26 -16.32
C ASP A 226 -0.55 -9.98 -15.31
N THR A 227 -0.77 -10.92 -14.40
CA THR A 227 -1.66 -10.74 -13.26
C THR A 227 -0.85 -10.75 -11.97
N VAL A 228 -1.02 -9.72 -11.14
CA VAL A 228 -0.32 -9.54 -9.87
C VAL A 228 -1.31 -9.62 -8.73
N ARG A 229 -1.11 -10.56 -7.82
CA ARG A 229 -1.92 -10.77 -6.63
C ARG A 229 -1.10 -10.48 -5.38
N ILE A 230 -1.62 -9.65 -4.49
CA ILE A 230 -1.02 -9.38 -3.17
C ILE A 230 -1.96 -9.90 -2.10
N GLU A 231 -1.43 -10.70 -1.20
CA GLU A 231 -2.17 -11.28 -0.08
C GLU A 231 -1.53 -10.89 1.24
N ILE A 232 -2.36 -10.50 2.20
CA ILE A 232 -1.93 -10.30 3.58
C ILE A 232 -2.83 -11.12 4.49
N ASP A 233 -2.20 -11.86 5.40
CA ASP A 233 -2.91 -12.68 6.38
C ASP A 233 -3.98 -11.87 7.10
N ARG A 234 -5.15 -12.48 7.33
CA ARG A 234 -6.32 -11.87 8.01
C ARG A 234 -6.94 -10.63 7.35
N ILE A 235 -6.38 -10.09 6.27
CA ILE A 235 -6.98 -8.98 5.51
C ILE A 235 -7.68 -9.51 4.25
N GLY A 236 -7.00 -10.35 3.46
CA GLY A 236 -7.47 -10.81 2.18
C GLY A 236 -6.47 -10.49 1.07
N HIS A 237 -6.96 -10.20 -0.13
CA HIS A 237 -6.11 -9.97 -1.29
C HIS A 237 -6.64 -8.92 -2.24
N ILE A 238 -5.72 -8.35 -3.01
CA ILE A 238 -5.96 -7.53 -4.19
C ILE A 238 -5.31 -8.22 -5.39
N GLU A 239 -5.87 -8.05 -6.58
CA GLU A 239 -5.40 -8.72 -7.79
C GLU A 239 -5.63 -7.86 -9.03
N HIS A 240 -4.56 -7.62 -9.81
CA HIS A 240 -4.58 -6.68 -10.91
C HIS A 240 -4.00 -7.29 -12.17
N THR A 241 -4.63 -7.03 -13.31
CA THR A 241 -4.04 -7.31 -14.62
C THR A 241 -3.33 -6.07 -15.15
N ILE A 242 -2.14 -6.28 -15.71
CA ILE A 242 -1.36 -5.24 -16.35
C ILE A 242 -1.90 -4.98 -17.76
N ILE A 243 -2.24 -3.74 -18.06
CA ILE A 243 -2.71 -3.30 -19.39
C ILE A 243 -1.76 -2.28 -19.99
N ALA A 244 -1.70 -2.19 -21.31
CA ALA A 244 -0.93 -1.13 -21.95
C ALA A 244 -1.56 0.25 -21.69
N GLU A 245 -0.75 1.27 -21.47
CA GLU A 245 -1.22 2.66 -21.52
C GLU A 245 -1.76 3.01 -22.91
N GLU A 246 -2.91 3.66 -22.94
CA GLU A 246 -3.42 4.26 -24.18
C GLU A 246 -2.61 5.54 -24.47
N PRO A 247 -1.95 5.65 -25.64
CA PRO A 247 -1.09 6.78 -25.98
C PRO A 247 -1.93 8.00 -26.41
N ILE A 248 -2.77 8.50 -25.51
CA ILE A 248 -3.71 9.60 -25.76
C ILE A 248 -3.33 10.79 -24.89
N THR A 249 -3.04 11.91 -25.54
CA THR A 249 -2.94 13.20 -24.85
C THR A 249 -4.30 13.63 -24.35
N ARG A 250 -4.44 13.86 -23.04
CA ARG A 250 -5.66 14.40 -22.42
C ARG A 250 -5.37 15.78 -21.84
N ILE A 251 -6.14 16.79 -22.27
CA ILE A 251 -6.13 18.15 -21.72
C ILE A 251 -7.59 18.56 -21.50
N GLY A 252 -8.00 18.66 -20.25
CA GLY A 252 -9.42 18.82 -19.88
C GLY A 252 -10.22 17.57 -20.16
#